data_AF-A0A4S4CXG1-F1
#
_entry.id   AF-A0A4S4CXG1-F1
#
_cell.length_a   1.000
_cell.length_b   1.000
_cell.length_c   1.000
_cell.angle_alpha   90.00
_cell.angle_beta   90.00
_cell.angle_gamma   90.00
#
_symmetry.space_group_name_H-M   'P 1'
#
loop_
_entity.id
_entity.type
_entity.pdbx_description
1 polymer ?
#
loop_
_entity_poly.entity_id
_entity_poly.type
_entity_poly.pdbx_seq_one_letter_code
_entity_poly.pdbx_strand_id
1 'polypeptide(L)'
;MARVDLVIVVMLISLVLRMALVQSQDGPNQVNWATRVDNQNEVVTTLQFYFHDTLSGKNPSVTKLAFIFAMNFGFLDGIYNSSSISLDGLDSALVPVREIVVVGGTGVFRFARGYAIAKTYSVNFTTGDAIVGYNVTVVTPKF
;
A
#
# COMPACT_ATOMS: atom_id res chain seq x y z
N MET A 1 10.52 6.81 -52.79
CA MET A 1 10.47 5.52 -52.07
C MET A 1 11.34 5.59 -50.82
N ALA A 2 12.67 5.63 -50.93
CA ALA A 2 13.61 5.59 -49.78
C ALA A 2 13.38 6.57 -48.61
N ARG A 3 12.83 7.77 -48.84
CA ARG A 3 12.56 8.75 -47.76
C ARG A 3 11.40 8.35 -46.84
N VAL A 4 10.39 7.67 -47.37
CA VAL A 4 9.23 7.21 -46.58
C VAL A 4 9.61 5.97 -45.77
N ASP A 5 10.39 5.07 -46.38
CA ASP A 5 10.91 3.87 -45.72
C ASP A 5 11.79 4.23 -44.51
N LEU A 6 12.65 5.25 -44.63
CA LEU A 6 13.49 5.73 -43.54
C LEU A 6 12.67 6.27 -42.35
N VAL A 7 11.60 7.02 -42.62
CA VAL A 7 10.74 7.60 -41.57
C VAL A 7 10.00 6.50 -40.81
N ILE A 8 9.51 5.48 -41.52
CA ILE A 8 8.83 4.33 -40.92
C ILE A 8 9.80 3.54 -40.03
N VAL A 9 11.03 3.31 -40.49
CA VAL A 9 12.06 2.62 -39.70
C VAL A 9 12.42 3.40 -38.43
N VAL A 10 12.57 4.71 -38.50
CA VAL A 10 12.84 5.56 -37.32
C VAL A 10 11.66 5.54 -36.33
N MET A 11 10.42 5.56 -36.82
CA MET A 11 9.23 5.44 -35.96
C MET A 11 9.19 4.08 -35.24
N LEU A 12 9.48 2.98 -35.94
CA LEU A 12 9.51 1.65 -35.36
C LEU A 12 10.61 1.50 -34.30
N ILE A 13 11.81 2.02 -34.56
CA ILE A 13 12.91 2.04 -33.58
C ILE A 13 12.50 2.84 -32.34
N SER A 14 11.86 4.00 -32.51
CA SER A 14 11.41 4.82 -31.38
C SER A 14 10.31 4.14 -30.55
N LEU A 15 9.45 3.34 -31.18
CA LEU A 15 8.40 2.57 -30.51
C LEU A 15 9.01 1.43 -29.69
N VAL A 16 9.97 0.69 -30.26
CA VAL A 16 10.70 -0.38 -29.56
C VAL A 16 11.49 0.17 -28.38
N LEU A 17 12.14 1.34 -28.53
CA LEU A 17 12.82 2.02 -27.43
C LEU A 17 11.86 2.41 -26.29
N ARG A 18 10.66 2.89 -26.62
CA ARG A 18 9.63 3.24 -25.63
C ARG A 18 9.14 2.01 -24.86
N MET A 19 8.93 0.87 -25.54
CA MET A 19 8.55 -0.38 -24.89
C MET A 19 9.64 -0.90 -23.93
N ALA A 20 10.91 -0.83 -24.34
CA ALA A 20 12.03 -1.23 -23.50
C ALA A 20 12.20 -0.35 -22.25
N LEU A 21 11.93 0.97 -22.36
CA LEU A 21 11.95 1.88 -21.21
C LEU A 21 10.75 1.65 -20.27
N VAL A 22 9.57 1.30 -20.80
CA VAL A 22 8.40 0.95 -19.97
C VAL A 22 8.67 -0.33 -19.17
N GLN A 23 9.26 -1.35 -19.78
CA GLN A 23 9.60 -2.59 -19.07
C GLN A 23 10.74 -2.42 -18.06
N SER A 24 11.64 -1.43 -18.23
CA SER A 24 12.69 -1.16 -17.24
C SER A 24 12.20 -0.38 -16.03
N GLN A 25 11.00 0.21 -16.10
CA GLN A 25 10.38 0.94 -14.99
C GLN A 25 9.75 0.00 -13.96
N ASP A 26 9.39 -1.22 -14.35
CA ASP A 26 8.89 -2.25 -13.44
C ASP A 26 10.09 -3.04 -12.89
N GLY A 27 10.65 -2.53 -11.79
CA GLY A 27 11.72 -3.22 -11.08
C GLY A 27 11.29 -4.62 -10.61
N PRO A 28 12.23 -5.56 -10.39
CA PRO A 28 11.96 -6.97 -10.06
C PRO A 28 11.20 -7.22 -8.74
N ASN A 29 10.79 -6.15 -8.05
CA ASN A 29 10.27 -6.13 -6.69
C ASN A 29 8.91 -5.41 -6.59
N GLN A 30 8.27 -5.12 -7.73
CA GLN A 30 7.01 -4.39 -7.76
C GLN A 30 5.84 -5.35 -7.49
N VAL A 31 5.09 -5.09 -6.42
CA VAL A 31 3.82 -5.79 -6.11
C VAL A 31 2.67 -4.83 -6.34
N ASN A 32 1.51 -5.34 -6.78
CA ASN A 32 0.36 -4.49 -7.16
C ASN A 32 -0.24 -3.68 -5.99
N TRP A 33 0.04 -4.08 -4.75
CA TRP A 33 -0.47 -3.46 -3.53
C TRP A 33 0.53 -2.48 -2.89
N ALA A 34 1.73 -2.31 -3.45
CA ALA A 34 2.73 -1.39 -2.91
C ALA A 34 3.55 -0.67 -4.00
N THR A 35 3.69 0.64 -3.83
CA THR A 35 4.54 1.49 -4.66
C THR A 35 5.70 2.02 -3.83
N ARG A 36 6.94 1.73 -4.25
CA ARG A 36 8.16 2.22 -3.61
C ARG A 36 8.81 3.29 -4.46
N VAL A 37 9.17 4.41 -3.85
CA VAL A 37 9.90 5.52 -4.47
C VAL A 37 11.14 5.83 -3.63
N ASP A 38 12.31 5.43 -4.13
CA ASP A 38 13.60 5.72 -3.51
C ASP A 38 14.08 7.13 -3.91
N ASN A 39 14.07 8.07 -2.95
CA ASN A 39 14.64 9.41 -3.13
C ASN A 39 16.12 9.41 -2.73
N GLN A 40 16.73 10.60 -2.60
CA GLN A 40 18.14 10.72 -2.20
C GLN A 40 18.39 10.24 -0.77
N ASN A 41 17.57 10.69 0.18
CA ASN A 41 17.79 10.43 1.61
C ASN A 41 16.70 9.57 2.26
N GLU A 42 15.58 9.37 1.56
CA GLU A 42 14.40 8.70 2.10
C GLU A 42 13.77 7.80 1.06
N VAL A 43 13.02 6.82 1.55
CA VAL A 43 12.20 5.94 0.74
C VAL A 43 10.76 6.16 1.15
N VAL A 44 9.93 6.54 0.17
CA VAL A 44 8.48 6.65 0.34
C VAL A 44 7.85 5.38 -0.20
N THR A 45 7.06 4.70 0.63
CA THR A 45 6.31 3.52 0.24
C THR A 45 4.82 3.77 0.46
N THR A 46 4.03 3.64 -0.60
CA THR A 46 2.57 3.65 -0.53
C THR A 46 2.05 2.22 -0.52
N LEU A 47 1.24 1.86 0.47
CA LEU A 47 0.66 0.53 0.62
C LEU A 47 -0.87 0.63 0.50
N GLN A 48 -1.48 -0.30 -0.24
CA GLN A 48 -2.93 -0.37 -0.42
C GLN A 48 -3.44 -1.76 -0.10
N PHE A 49 -4.27 -1.89 0.94
CA PHE A 49 -4.83 -3.18 1.34
C PHE A 49 -6.20 -3.01 2.01
N TYR A 50 -6.91 -4.12 2.21
CA TYR A 50 -8.19 -4.15 2.89
C TYR A 50 -8.07 -4.93 4.20
N PHE A 51 -8.62 -4.35 5.27
CA PHE A 51 -8.81 -5.01 6.54
C PHE A 51 -10.25 -5.48 6.67
N HIS A 52 -10.42 -6.74 7.05
CA HIS A 52 -11.71 -7.37 7.23
C HIS A 52 -11.93 -7.57 8.73
N ASP A 53 -12.83 -6.79 9.33
CA ASP A 53 -13.30 -7.05 10.68
C ASP A 53 -14.52 -7.95 10.60
N THR A 54 -14.42 -9.15 11.15
CA THR A 54 -15.48 -10.15 11.15
C THR A 54 -15.82 -10.48 12.60
N LEU A 55 -16.92 -9.92 13.10
CA LEU A 55 -17.43 -10.18 14.44
C LEU A 55 -18.46 -11.32 14.44
N SER A 56 -18.95 -11.69 13.26
CA SER A 56 -19.91 -12.78 13.08
C SER A 56 -19.26 -14.14 12.79
N GLY A 57 -20.09 -15.19 12.81
CA GLY A 57 -19.66 -16.54 12.46
C GLY A 57 -18.95 -17.28 13.60
N LYS A 58 -18.35 -18.43 13.26
CA LYS A 58 -17.68 -19.31 14.24
C LYS A 58 -16.27 -18.84 14.63
N ASN A 59 -15.65 -18.00 13.82
CA ASN A 59 -14.26 -17.55 13.97
C ASN A 59 -14.18 -16.01 13.90
N PRO A 60 -14.65 -15.30 14.94
CA PRO A 60 -14.58 -13.85 14.95
C PRO A 60 -13.12 -13.36 15.04
N SER A 61 -12.78 -12.27 14.35
CA SER A 61 -11.47 -11.61 14.39
C SER A 61 -11.27 -10.78 15.67
N VAL A 62 -12.35 -10.26 16.23
CA VAL A 62 -12.35 -9.36 17.39
C VAL A 62 -13.57 -9.66 18.28
N THR A 63 -13.49 -9.38 19.58
CA THR A 63 -14.56 -9.68 20.55
C THR A 63 -15.25 -8.45 21.13
N LYS A 64 -14.76 -7.22 20.88
CA LYS A 64 -15.36 -5.97 21.38
C LYS A 64 -15.06 -4.77 20.47
N LEU A 65 -16.07 -3.93 20.23
CA LEU A 65 -15.91 -2.63 19.57
C LEU A 65 -15.09 -1.69 20.46
N ALA A 66 -13.96 -1.21 19.95
CA ALA A 66 -13.13 -0.19 20.57
C ALA A 66 -13.00 1.01 19.62
N PHE A 67 -13.05 2.23 20.17
CA PHE A 67 -12.86 3.47 19.42
C PHE A 67 -11.37 3.81 19.17
N ILE A 68 -10.47 3.00 19.71
CA ILE A 68 -9.01 3.14 19.60
C ILE A 68 -8.50 2.01 18.74
N PHE A 69 -7.67 2.35 17.76
CA PHE A 69 -7.02 1.43 16.84
C PHE A 69 -5.54 1.39 17.15
N ALA A 70 -5.06 0.24 17.63
CA ALA A 70 -3.65 0.00 17.88
C ALA A 70 -3.30 -1.39 17.33
N MET A 71 -2.78 -1.44 16.12
CA MET A 71 -2.55 -2.71 15.41
C MET A 71 -1.22 -2.72 14.66
N ASN A 72 -0.65 -3.91 14.55
CA ASN A 72 0.53 -4.17 13.73
C ASN A 72 0.12 -4.97 12.50
N PHE A 73 0.53 -4.51 11.33
CA PHE A 73 0.35 -5.21 10.06
C PHE A 73 1.67 -5.86 9.65
N GLY A 74 1.70 -7.19 9.63
CA GLY A 74 2.82 -7.98 9.14
C GLY A 74 2.63 -8.36 7.66
N PHE A 75 3.64 -8.11 6.84
CA PHE A 75 3.60 -8.42 5.42
C PHE A 75 4.29 -9.76 5.15
N LEU A 76 3.71 -10.57 4.27
CA LEU A 76 4.14 -11.94 4.01
C LEU A 76 4.62 -12.15 2.57
N ASP A 77 4.58 -11.12 1.73
CA ASP A 77 4.82 -11.22 0.29
C ASP A 77 5.77 -10.13 -0.23
N GLY A 78 6.42 -10.43 -1.36
CA GLY A 78 7.36 -9.55 -2.05
C GLY A 78 8.56 -9.14 -1.21
N ILE A 79 9.13 -7.97 -1.51
CA ILE A 79 10.26 -7.39 -0.74
C ILE A 79 9.90 -6.96 0.68
N TYR A 80 8.61 -6.97 1.01
CA TYR A 80 8.11 -6.56 2.32
C TYR A 80 7.93 -7.76 3.26
N ASN A 81 8.13 -8.99 2.78
CA ASN A 81 7.99 -10.19 3.58
C ASN A 81 8.78 -10.09 4.89
N SER A 82 8.16 -10.50 5.99
CA SER A 82 8.71 -10.46 7.35
C SER A 82 8.98 -9.05 7.90
N SER A 83 8.51 -8.01 7.22
CA SER A 83 8.47 -6.64 7.75
C SER A 83 7.08 -6.31 8.28
N SER A 84 6.99 -5.27 9.10
CA SER A 84 5.71 -4.80 9.65
C SER A 84 5.65 -3.29 9.80
N ILE A 85 4.42 -2.76 9.88
CA ILE A 85 4.14 -1.39 10.32
C ILE A 85 3.19 -1.41 11.52
N SER A 86 3.28 -0.37 12.35
CA SER A 86 2.39 -0.16 13.50
C SER A 86 1.54 1.07 13.25
N LEU A 87 0.23 0.90 13.38
CA LEU A 87 -0.76 1.96 13.25
C LEU A 87 -1.42 2.21 14.62
N ASP A 88 -1.49 3.48 15.01
CA ASP A 88 -2.14 3.94 16.24
C ASP A 88 -3.07 5.12 15.94
N GLY A 89 -4.26 5.18 16.54
CA GLY A 89 -5.17 6.30 16.35
C GLY A 89 -6.59 6.05 16.85
N LEU A 90 -7.48 7.00 16.54
CA LEU A 90 -8.90 6.87 16.80
C LEU A 90 -9.61 6.33 15.56
N ASP A 91 -10.32 5.22 15.72
CA ASP A 91 -11.03 4.55 14.62
C ASP A 91 -12.52 4.45 14.95
N SER A 92 -13.20 5.58 14.82
CA SER A 92 -14.66 5.63 14.92
C SER A 92 -15.27 5.16 13.61
N ALA A 93 -15.88 3.97 13.61
CA ALA A 93 -16.53 3.38 12.44
C ALA A 93 -17.68 4.25 11.85
N LEU A 94 -18.18 5.24 12.60
CA LEU A 94 -19.21 6.19 12.16
C LEU A 94 -18.64 7.30 11.26
N VAL A 95 -17.34 7.57 11.35
CA VAL A 95 -16.65 8.52 10.46
C VAL A 95 -16.21 7.75 9.23
N PRO A 96 -16.56 8.14 7.99
CA PRO A 96 -16.32 7.31 6.80
C PRO A 96 -14.88 7.32 6.27
N VAL A 97 -14.09 8.35 6.59
CA VAL A 97 -12.64 8.44 6.28
C VAL A 97 -11.88 8.92 7.51
N ARG A 98 -10.83 8.21 7.90
CA ARG A 98 -10.06 8.47 9.12
C ARG A 98 -8.56 8.47 8.81
N GLU A 99 -7.83 9.36 9.45
CA GLU A 99 -6.37 9.36 9.43
C GLU A 99 -5.87 8.63 10.68
N ILE A 100 -4.96 7.67 10.49
CA ILE A 100 -4.35 6.87 11.55
C ILE A 100 -2.84 6.98 11.40
N VAL A 101 -2.10 7.19 12.49
CA VAL A 101 -0.67 7.47 12.39
C VAL A 101 0.14 6.19 12.27
N VAL A 102 1.19 6.21 11.43
CA VAL A 102 2.24 5.18 11.42
C VAL A 102 3.25 5.56 12.49
N VAL A 103 3.25 4.83 13.60
CA VAL A 103 4.13 5.10 14.75
C VAL A 103 5.47 4.38 14.67
N GLY A 104 5.62 3.43 13.73
CA GLY A 104 6.84 2.68 13.55
C GLY A 104 6.71 1.51 12.58
N GLY A 105 7.79 0.75 12.48
CA GLY A 105 7.86 -0.45 11.65
C GLY A 105 9.13 -1.26 11.88
N THR A 106 9.15 -2.48 11.33
CA THR A 106 10.27 -3.42 11.40
C THR A 106 10.76 -3.79 9.99
N GLY A 107 11.91 -4.46 9.89
CA GLY A 107 12.47 -4.89 8.62
C GLY A 107 12.75 -3.70 7.68
N VAL A 108 12.21 -3.75 6.46
CA VAL A 108 12.38 -2.67 5.47
C VAL A 108 11.69 -1.37 5.88
N PHE A 109 10.79 -1.43 6.87
CA PHE A 109 10.10 -0.28 7.47
C PHE A 109 10.75 0.20 8.78
N ARG A 110 12.01 -0.13 9.03
CA ARG A 110 12.72 0.37 10.21
C ARG A 110 12.78 1.91 10.20
N PHE A 111 12.48 2.51 11.35
CA PHE A 111 12.32 3.97 11.51
C PHE A 111 11.18 4.57 10.68
N ALA A 112 10.21 3.75 10.28
CA ALA A 112 9.03 4.22 9.57
C ALA A 112 8.27 5.28 10.37
N ARG A 113 7.80 6.29 9.63
CA ARG A 113 6.81 7.28 10.06
C ARG A 113 5.86 7.58 8.92
N GLY A 114 4.70 8.14 9.22
CA GLY A 114 3.72 8.50 8.19
C GLY A 114 2.30 8.38 8.70
N TYR A 115 1.38 8.09 7.79
CA TYR A 115 -0.04 8.03 8.09
C TYR A 115 -0.75 7.05 7.17
N ALA A 116 -1.92 6.62 7.59
CA ALA A 116 -2.85 5.80 6.84
C ALA A 116 -4.18 6.55 6.71
N ILE A 117 -4.74 6.51 5.50
CA ILE A 117 -6.13 6.89 5.27
C ILE A 117 -6.96 5.61 5.25
N ALA A 118 -7.73 5.42 6.31
CA ALA A 118 -8.69 4.34 6.43
C ALA A 118 -10.05 4.80 5.89
N LYS A 119 -10.63 4.03 4.97
CA LYS A 119 -11.95 4.28 4.40
C LYS A 119 -12.84 3.06 4.59
N THR A 120 -14.01 3.26 5.16
CA THR A 120 -14.99 2.17 5.35
C THR A 120 -15.68 1.91 4.01
N TYR A 121 -15.53 0.71 3.48
CA TYR A 121 -16.16 0.28 2.23
C TYR A 121 -17.52 -0.36 2.48
N SER A 122 -17.61 -1.19 3.51
CA SER A 122 -18.86 -1.77 3.96
C SER A 122 -18.86 -1.94 5.47
N VAL A 123 -20.03 -1.83 6.07
CA VAL A 123 -20.26 -2.11 7.48
C VAL A 123 -21.67 -2.67 7.63
N ASN A 124 -21.80 -3.77 8.35
CA ASN A 124 -23.07 -4.34 8.77
C ASN A 124 -23.23 -4.05 10.26
N PHE A 125 -24.06 -3.06 10.62
CA PHE A 125 -24.26 -2.70 12.02
C PHE A 125 -25.00 -3.76 12.85
N THR A 126 -25.69 -4.71 12.20
CA THR A 126 -26.35 -5.82 12.89
C THR A 126 -25.35 -6.89 13.32
N THR A 127 -24.39 -7.23 12.46
CA THR A 127 -23.38 -8.24 12.78
C THR A 127 -22.10 -7.65 13.36
N GLY A 128 -21.83 -6.37 13.07
CA GLY A 128 -20.59 -5.67 13.37
C GLY A 128 -19.48 -5.89 12.33
N ASP A 129 -19.72 -6.69 11.29
CA ASP A 129 -18.71 -6.97 10.26
C ASP A 129 -18.44 -5.73 9.40
N ALA A 130 -17.17 -5.48 9.07
CA ALA A 130 -16.77 -4.34 8.25
C ALA A 130 -15.59 -4.66 7.33
N ILE A 131 -15.56 -3.97 6.19
CA ILE A 131 -14.40 -3.94 5.29
C ILE A 131 -13.88 -2.52 5.24
N VAL A 132 -12.61 -2.34 5.61
CA VAL A 132 -11.93 -1.04 5.65
C VAL A 132 -10.75 -1.07 4.69
N GLY A 133 -10.75 -0.20 3.71
CA GLY A 133 -9.61 0.00 2.81
C GLY A 133 -8.60 0.95 3.43
N TYR A 134 -7.34 0.59 3.37
CA TYR A 134 -6.22 1.37 3.89
C TYR A 134 -5.33 1.82 2.74
N ASN A 135 -5.08 3.12 2.67
CA ASN A 135 -4.02 3.70 1.84
C ASN A 135 -2.98 4.32 2.77
N VAL A 136 -1.84 3.64 2.92
CA VAL A 136 -0.79 3.98 3.88
C VAL A 136 0.37 4.63 3.16
N THR A 137 0.80 5.80 3.62
CA THR A 137 2.06 6.42 3.19
C THR A 137 3.09 6.24 4.29
N VAL A 138 4.15 5.51 3.99
CA VAL A 138 5.26 5.22 4.90
C VAL A 138 6.52 5.89 4.38
N VAL A 139 7.21 6.62 5.25
CA VAL A 139 8.50 7.24 4.95
C VAL A 139 9.56 6.61 5.85
N THR A 140 10.67 6.17 5.24
CA THR A 140 11.81 5.55 5.93
C THR A 140 13.11 6.20 5.47
N PRO A 141 14.16 6.23 6.31
CA PRO A 141 15.49 6.65 5.86
C PRO A 141 16.03 5.69 4.79
N LYS A 142 16.81 6.23 3.85
CA LYS A 142 17.60 5.43 2.92
C LYS A 142 18.97 5.15 3.56
N PHE A 143 19.28 3.88 3.80
CA PHE A 143 20.58 3.42 4.32
C PHE A 143 21.46 2.91 3.18
#